data_AF-A0A1H1MN67-F1
#
_entry.id   AF-A0A1H1MN67-F1
#
_cell.length_a   1.000
_cell.length_b   1.000
_cell.length_c   1.000
_cell.angle_alpha   90.00
_cell.angle_beta   90.00
_cell.angle_gamma   90.00
#
_symmetry.space_group_name_H-M   'P 1'
#
loop_
_entity.id
_entity.type
_entity.pdbx_description
1 polymer ?
#
loop_
_entity_poly.entity_id
_entity_poly.type
_entity_poly.pdbx_seq_one_letter_code
_entity_poly.pdbx_strand_id
1 'polypeptide(L)'
;MTDIERITSIFESVEPFLRNFFSTPECLFWREPLDGIRTRCWYESLKQRFAFSGPAEMERHLEPDAVKWHADGRFNYSSNKWPRFRDGSPPGARTLEKVEKNAPGSMRIFYHPLWDVLDFDNKDVMEGQALLRRLSTEVQAVLFRSERIGIFSYVRRAPVNRSLLKKLELMADLDVLACLTWLLREAVENKCSGVQAIGRSLHKVLTMMALELHALKIGLPLLQRFIDLVLPLALPRHHRIASTPLDYICDSGVLNELSFNIKGEPKTLDWKRRVKNMERLLEGWRGVDVQFALGLRTALDDKHPWVPFNVVKEIKSFAFMRNYGWAEILFKSQDGPGCCRGLRMSYMWSRIAFSDPRLLRFQPIIHKKGNCRLHPYVRVASFGIVKLARGG
;
A
#
# COMPACT_ATOMS: atom_id res chain seq x y z
N MET A 1 11.97 21.77 -2.61
CA MET A 1 11.50 20.50 -3.22
C MET A 1 9.98 20.49 -3.14
N THR A 2 9.30 20.39 -4.28
CA THR A 2 7.83 20.22 -4.33
C THR A 2 7.44 18.81 -3.88
N ASP A 3 6.18 18.59 -3.49
CA ASP A 3 5.75 17.25 -3.06
C ASP A 3 5.79 16.23 -4.22
N ILE A 4 5.50 16.67 -5.45
CA ILE A 4 5.68 15.83 -6.64
C ILE A 4 7.15 15.46 -6.89
N GLU A 5 8.10 16.38 -6.68
CA GLU A 5 9.54 16.07 -6.77
C GLU A 5 9.96 15.03 -5.72
N ARG A 6 9.44 15.13 -4.50
CA ARG A 6 9.68 14.15 -3.42
C ARG A 6 9.17 12.76 -3.83
N ILE A 7 7.93 12.68 -4.33
CA ILE A 7 7.30 11.44 -4.78
C ILE A 7 8.10 10.80 -5.91
N THR A 8 8.49 11.60 -6.91
CA THR A 8 9.32 11.13 -8.03
C THR A 8 10.66 10.60 -7.52
N SER A 9 11.33 11.31 -6.62
CA SER A 9 12.60 10.86 -6.03
C SER A 9 12.45 9.54 -5.24
N ILE A 10 11.37 9.38 -4.46
CA ILE A 10 11.08 8.12 -3.77
C ILE A 10 10.89 7.01 -4.79
N PHE A 11 10.11 7.26 -5.86
CA PHE A 11 9.83 6.26 -6.87
C PHE A 11 11.08 5.85 -7.67
N GLU A 12 11.90 6.80 -8.07
CA GLU A 12 13.19 6.56 -8.74
C GLU A 12 14.12 5.70 -7.86
N SER A 13 14.07 5.85 -6.54
CA SER A 13 14.86 5.01 -5.61
C SER A 13 14.45 3.53 -5.63
N VAL A 14 13.26 3.21 -6.15
CA VAL A 14 12.76 1.83 -6.31
C VAL A 14 13.30 1.20 -7.60
N GLU A 15 13.63 2.00 -8.62
CA GLU A 15 14.01 1.52 -9.96
C GLU A 15 15.18 0.50 -9.98
N PRO A 16 16.28 0.68 -9.20
CA PRO A 16 17.36 -0.30 -9.15
C PRO A 16 16.90 -1.66 -8.63
N PHE A 17 15.97 -1.67 -7.65
CA PHE A 17 15.39 -2.91 -7.11
C PHE A 17 14.54 -3.61 -8.17
N LEU A 18 13.75 -2.86 -8.94
CA LEU A 18 12.89 -3.41 -10.00
C LEU A 18 13.71 -4.08 -11.11
N ARG A 19 14.89 -3.55 -11.44
CA ARG A 19 15.80 -4.14 -12.45
C ARG A 19 16.37 -5.48 -12.00
N ASN A 20 16.69 -5.62 -10.71
CA ASN A 20 17.32 -6.82 -10.15
C ASN A 20 16.30 -7.89 -9.71
N PHE A 21 15.05 -7.52 -9.46
CA PHE A 21 14.00 -8.43 -8.98
C PHE A 21 13.69 -9.58 -9.97
N PHE A 22 13.92 -9.37 -11.28
CA PHE A 22 13.70 -10.42 -12.28
C PHE A 22 14.79 -11.50 -12.31
N SER A 23 15.85 -11.35 -11.52
CA SER A 23 17.00 -12.27 -11.50
C SER A 23 17.01 -13.22 -10.30
N THR A 24 16.15 -13.03 -9.30
CA THR A 24 16.12 -13.86 -8.08
C THR A 24 14.70 -14.27 -7.73
N PRO A 25 14.39 -15.58 -7.77
CA PRO A 25 13.09 -16.08 -7.34
C PRO A 25 13.13 -16.23 -5.83
N GLU A 26 12.51 -15.33 -5.05
CA GLU A 26 11.96 -15.69 -3.73
C GLU A 26 11.23 -14.49 -3.09
N CYS A 27 9.92 -14.62 -2.85
CA CYS A 27 9.15 -13.63 -2.08
C CYS A 27 9.44 -13.68 -0.55
N LEU A 28 10.43 -14.48 -0.12
CA LEU A 28 10.79 -14.67 1.30
C LEU A 28 11.66 -13.53 1.85
N PHE A 29 12.25 -12.69 1.01
CA PHE A 29 13.20 -11.64 1.41
C PHE A 29 12.62 -10.55 2.33
N TRP A 30 11.30 -10.40 2.42
CA TRP A 30 10.66 -9.30 3.15
C TRP A 30 10.02 -9.72 4.49
N ARG A 31 10.27 -10.96 4.95
CA ARG A 31 9.73 -11.46 6.21
C ARG A 31 10.57 -10.98 7.39
N GLU A 32 10.16 -9.87 7.97
CA GLU A 32 10.75 -9.30 9.19
C GLU A 32 9.79 -9.46 10.38
N PRO A 33 10.28 -9.72 11.61
CA PRO A 33 9.45 -9.68 12.82
C PRO A 33 8.69 -8.36 12.95
N LEU A 34 7.47 -8.42 13.51
CA LEU A 34 6.61 -7.24 13.63
C LEU A 34 7.27 -6.13 14.47
N ASP A 35 8.02 -6.53 15.49
CA ASP A 35 8.82 -5.62 16.32
C ASP A 35 9.88 -4.86 15.54
N GLY A 36 10.50 -5.50 14.55
CA GLY A 36 11.47 -4.86 13.65
C GLY A 36 10.82 -3.77 12.81
N ILE A 37 9.68 -4.09 12.20
CA ILE A 37 8.88 -3.15 11.40
C ILE A 37 8.41 -1.96 12.26
N ARG A 38 7.86 -2.24 13.44
CA ARG A 38 7.41 -1.23 14.41
C ARG A 38 8.54 -0.28 14.82
N THR A 39 9.69 -0.83 15.18
CA THR A 39 10.88 -0.06 15.58
C THR A 39 11.37 0.81 14.43
N ARG A 40 11.48 0.26 13.22
CA ARG A 40 11.92 1.03 12.05
C ARG A 40 10.92 2.13 11.70
N CYS A 41 9.61 1.86 11.80
CA CYS A 41 8.58 2.87 11.61
C CYS A 41 8.78 4.05 12.58
N TRP A 42 8.98 3.77 13.86
CA TRP A 42 9.25 4.78 14.89
C TRP A 42 10.54 5.56 14.59
N TYR A 43 11.65 4.85 14.31
CA TYR A 43 12.94 5.46 14.00
C TYR A 43 12.88 6.37 12.77
N GLU A 44 12.35 5.89 11.64
CA GLU A 44 12.28 6.65 10.39
C GLU A 44 11.27 7.81 10.50
N SER A 45 10.20 7.66 11.29
CA SER A 45 9.29 8.77 11.57
C SER A 45 9.98 9.91 12.32
N LEU A 46 10.83 9.59 13.32
CA LEU A 46 11.64 10.58 14.01
C LEU A 46 12.65 11.24 13.07
N LYS A 47 13.35 10.41 12.27
CA LYS A 47 14.32 10.90 11.29
C LYS A 47 13.68 11.88 10.30
N GLN A 48 12.51 11.56 9.76
CA GLN A 48 11.79 12.44 8.83
C GLN A 48 11.26 13.70 9.52
N ARG A 49 10.68 13.58 10.72
CA ARG A 49 10.09 14.71 11.47
C ARG A 49 11.09 15.81 11.77
N PHE A 50 12.32 15.44 12.12
CA PHE A 50 13.39 16.38 12.48
C PHE A 50 14.44 16.55 11.38
N ALA A 51 14.22 15.95 10.20
CA ALA A 51 15.15 15.97 9.07
C ALA A 51 16.58 15.51 9.41
N PHE A 52 16.72 14.54 10.32
CA PHE A 52 18.04 14.05 10.73
C PHE A 52 18.76 13.32 9.59
N SER A 53 20.04 13.65 9.40
CA SER A 53 20.91 13.04 8.40
C SER A 53 21.26 11.57 8.76
N GLY A 54 21.33 11.25 10.05
CA GLY A 54 21.64 9.89 10.50
C GLY A 54 21.64 9.69 12.02
N PRO A 55 22.03 8.49 12.48
CA PRO A 55 21.93 8.07 13.88
C PRO A 55 22.63 9.02 14.88
N ALA A 56 23.79 9.57 14.52
CA ALA A 56 24.55 10.44 15.41
C ALA A 56 23.83 11.77 15.71
N GLU A 57 23.11 12.31 14.73
CA GLU A 57 22.35 13.54 14.90
C GLU A 57 21.10 13.31 15.76
N MET A 58 20.45 12.15 15.59
CA MET A 58 19.33 11.73 16.43
C MET A 58 19.73 11.62 17.90
N GLU A 59 20.88 11.01 18.18
CA GLU A 59 21.38 10.88 19.56
C GLU A 59 21.64 12.24 20.20
N ARG A 60 22.30 13.14 19.46
CA ARG A 60 22.60 14.49 19.95
C ARG A 60 21.34 15.29 20.29
N HIS A 61 20.30 15.15 19.48
CA HIS A 61 19.07 15.94 19.67
C HIS A 61 18.10 15.31 20.68
N LEU A 62 17.91 13.99 20.63
CA LEU A 62 16.89 13.30 21.42
C LEU A 62 17.39 12.80 22.77
N GLU A 63 18.70 12.65 22.95
CA GLU A 63 19.33 12.26 24.20
C GLU A 63 20.60 13.09 24.49
N PRO A 64 20.49 14.44 24.61
CA PRO A 64 21.65 15.31 24.79
C PRO A 64 22.47 14.94 26.04
N ASP A 65 21.82 14.48 27.10
CA ASP A 65 22.47 14.06 28.36
C ASP A 65 23.33 12.80 28.22
N ALA A 66 23.10 11.99 27.18
CA ALA A 66 23.86 10.76 26.93
C ALA A 66 25.17 11.03 26.16
N VAL A 67 25.36 12.27 25.68
CA VAL A 67 26.51 12.65 24.86
C VAL A 67 27.75 12.86 25.73
N LYS A 68 28.83 12.13 25.41
CA LYS A 68 30.15 12.34 26.02
C LYS A 68 31.04 13.15 25.08
N TRP A 69 31.62 14.23 25.60
CA TRP A 69 32.58 15.07 24.91
C TRP A 69 34.01 14.68 25.29
N HIS A 70 34.91 14.61 24.31
CA HIS A 70 36.34 14.51 24.58
C HIS A 70 36.91 15.87 25.02
N ALA A 71 38.07 15.85 25.67
CA ALA A 71 38.79 17.06 26.11
C ALA A 71 39.25 17.96 24.95
N ASP A 72 39.29 17.43 23.72
CA ASP A 72 39.61 18.15 22.48
C ASP A 72 38.37 18.78 21.81
N GLY A 73 37.20 18.75 22.47
CA GLY A 73 35.94 19.27 21.94
C GLY A 73 35.26 18.37 20.90
N ARG A 74 35.82 17.19 20.59
CA ARG A 74 35.19 16.25 19.65
C ARG A 74 34.13 15.39 20.33
N PHE A 75 33.05 15.16 19.60
CA PHE A 75 31.93 14.30 20.00
C PHE A 75 32.36 12.83 19.95
N ASN A 76 32.22 12.09 21.05
CA ASN A 76 32.42 10.64 21.04
C ASN A 76 31.09 9.93 20.73
N TYR A 77 31.01 9.33 19.55
CA TYR A 77 29.92 8.44 19.19
C TYR A 77 30.07 7.11 19.93
N SER A 78 29.58 7.07 21.18
CA SER A 78 29.81 5.94 22.08
C SER A 78 28.74 4.84 21.99
N SER A 79 27.53 5.11 21.47
CA SER A 79 26.44 4.15 21.54
C SER A 79 26.03 3.60 20.17
N ASN A 80 26.16 2.28 20.00
CA ASN A 80 25.57 1.54 18.87
C ASN A 80 24.03 1.45 18.97
N LYS A 81 23.39 2.32 19.74
CA LYS A 81 21.97 2.27 20.08
C LYS A 81 21.08 2.67 18.91
N TRP A 82 21.30 3.84 18.34
CA TRP A 82 20.49 4.36 17.23
C TRP A 82 20.63 3.56 15.92
N PRO A 83 21.82 3.05 15.54
CA PRO A 83 21.95 2.10 14.43
C PRO A 83 21.14 0.83 14.67
N ARG A 84 21.17 0.27 15.90
CA ARG A 84 20.35 -0.90 16.23
C ARG A 84 18.86 -0.62 16.06
N PHE A 85 18.39 0.58 16.43
CA PHE A 85 16.99 0.98 16.23
C PHE A 85 16.61 1.11 14.75
N ARG A 86 17.49 1.72 13.94
CA ARG A 86 17.34 1.75 12.48
C ARG A 86 17.20 0.35 11.89
N ASP A 87 17.99 -0.58 12.41
CA ASP A 87 18.04 -1.96 11.94
C ASP A 87 16.89 -2.82 12.52
N GLY A 88 16.05 -2.27 13.41
CA GLY A 88 14.81 -2.89 13.91
C GLY A 88 14.87 -3.44 15.34
N SER A 89 15.95 -3.19 16.09
CA SER A 89 16.01 -3.61 17.50
C SER A 89 15.12 -2.74 18.38
N PRO A 90 14.22 -3.31 19.20
CA PRO A 90 13.26 -2.52 19.96
C PRO A 90 13.94 -1.66 21.05
N PRO A 91 13.51 -0.40 21.24
CA PRO A 91 13.95 0.42 22.37
C PRO A 91 13.32 -0.06 23.68
N GLY A 92 14.06 0.06 24.79
CA GLY A 92 13.51 -0.15 26.12
C GLY A 92 12.60 1.01 26.55
N ALA A 93 11.66 0.75 27.48
CA ALA A 93 10.68 1.74 27.96
C ALA A 93 11.31 3.07 28.41
N ARG A 94 12.40 3.02 29.18
CA ARG A 94 13.15 4.23 29.61
C ARG A 94 13.68 5.06 28.44
N THR A 95 14.04 4.42 27.33
CA THR A 95 14.48 5.15 26.11
C THR A 95 13.29 5.82 25.45
N LEU A 96 12.17 5.11 25.32
CA LEU A 96 10.95 5.69 24.76
C LEU A 96 10.49 6.91 25.57
N GLU A 97 10.52 6.83 26.90
CA GLU A 97 10.17 7.95 27.81
C GLU A 97 11.08 9.16 27.63
N LYS A 98 12.38 8.94 27.46
CA LYS A 98 13.33 10.03 27.18
C LYS A 98 13.05 10.68 25.82
N VAL A 99 12.84 9.85 24.78
CA VAL A 99 12.56 10.36 23.43
C VAL A 99 11.22 11.09 23.39
N GLU A 100 10.19 10.63 24.11
CA GLU A 100 8.88 11.28 24.18
C GLU A 100 8.96 12.72 24.72
N LYS A 101 9.86 12.98 25.68
CA LYS A 101 10.09 14.34 26.20
C LYS A 101 10.62 15.30 25.14
N ASN A 102 11.48 14.81 24.24
CA ASN A 102 12.09 15.61 23.17
C ASN A 102 11.33 15.53 21.84
N ALA A 103 10.45 14.53 21.68
CA ALA A 103 9.63 14.31 20.50
C ALA A 103 8.22 13.84 20.89
N PRO A 104 7.36 14.74 21.41
CA PRO A 104 6.00 14.38 21.82
C PRO A 104 5.20 13.71 20.71
N GLY A 105 4.52 12.61 21.03
CA GLY A 105 3.81 11.74 20.12
C GLY A 105 4.63 10.58 19.55
N SER A 106 5.93 10.48 19.84
CA SER A 106 6.78 9.38 19.37
C SER A 106 6.31 8.02 19.88
N MET A 107 5.87 7.95 21.14
CA MET A 107 5.33 6.73 21.74
C MET A 107 4.07 6.26 21.03
N ARG A 108 3.24 7.17 20.52
CA ARG A 108 2.02 6.79 19.78
C ARG A 108 2.35 6.02 18.50
N ILE A 109 3.45 6.36 17.83
CA ILE A 109 3.91 5.63 16.64
C ILE A 109 4.39 4.23 17.03
N PHE A 110 5.14 4.14 18.13
CA PHE A 110 5.65 2.86 18.61
C PHE A 110 4.52 1.95 19.12
N TYR A 111 3.59 2.45 19.91
CA TYR A 111 2.44 1.70 20.45
C TYR A 111 1.17 1.82 19.58
N HIS A 112 1.35 2.04 18.28
CA HIS A 112 0.24 2.25 17.37
C HIS A 112 -0.66 0.99 17.30
N PRO A 113 -2.01 1.12 17.35
CA PRO A 113 -2.94 -0.01 17.33
C PRO A 113 -2.79 -0.97 16.15
N LEU A 114 -2.23 -0.48 15.04
CA LEU A 114 -1.91 -1.29 13.86
C LEU A 114 -1.02 -2.49 14.21
N TRP A 115 -0.05 -2.34 15.11
CA TRP A 115 0.85 -3.42 15.46
C TRP A 115 0.11 -4.52 16.21
N ASP A 116 -0.77 -4.16 17.13
CA ASP A 116 -1.55 -5.15 17.90
C ASP A 116 -2.51 -5.94 17.00
N VAL A 117 -3.15 -5.28 16.02
CA VAL A 117 -4.10 -5.98 15.13
C VAL A 117 -3.41 -6.80 14.03
N LEU A 118 -2.14 -6.52 13.72
CA LEU A 118 -1.33 -7.33 12.82
C LEU A 118 -0.67 -8.53 13.52
N ASP A 119 -0.69 -8.55 14.85
CA ASP A 119 -0.40 -9.74 15.63
C ASP A 119 -1.65 -10.64 15.66
N PHE A 120 -1.58 -11.74 14.92
CA PHE A 120 -2.66 -12.73 14.85
C PHE A 120 -2.66 -13.70 16.04
N ASP A 121 -1.55 -13.76 16.79
CA ASP A 121 -1.46 -14.57 18.00
C ASP A 121 -2.11 -13.85 19.19
N ASN A 122 -2.15 -12.51 19.15
CA ASN A 122 -2.89 -11.68 20.08
C ASN A 122 -4.41 -11.77 19.80
N LYS A 123 -5.12 -12.56 20.62
CA LYS A 123 -6.59 -12.69 20.56
C LYS A 123 -7.32 -11.61 21.34
N ASP A 124 -6.71 -11.13 22.42
CA ASP A 124 -7.25 -10.08 23.30
C ASP A 124 -7.57 -8.79 22.53
N VAL A 125 -6.85 -8.55 21.42
CA VAL A 125 -7.09 -7.43 20.51
C VAL A 125 -8.50 -7.43 19.89
N MET A 126 -9.13 -8.60 19.78
CA MET A 126 -10.49 -8.76 19.25
C MET A 126 -11.55 -8.62 20.35
N GLU A 127 -11.17 -8.50 21.62
CA GLU A 127 -12.12 -8.38 22.72
C GLU A 127 -12.73 -6.98 22.80
N GLY A 128 -14.03 -6.92 22.53
CA GLY A 128 -14.82 -5.71 22.64
C GLY A 128 -14.44 -4.65 21.60
N GLN A 129 -14.29 -3.40 22.05
CA GLN A 129 -14.05 -2.22 21.19
C GLN A 129 -12.87 -1.38 21.67
N ALA A 130 -12.02 -1.94 22.55
CA ALA A 130 -10.94 -1.23 23.20
C ALA A 130 -9.89 -0.74 22.20
N LEU A 131 -9.52 -1.58 21.22
CA LEU A 131 -8.60 -1.19 20.16
C LEU A 131 -9.16 -0.01 19.34
N LEU A 132 -10.42 -0.07 18.91
CA LEU A 132 -11.02 0.98 18.10
C LEU A 132 -11.09 2.33 18.84
N ARG A 133 -11.17 2.31 20.18
CA ARG A 133 -11.13 3.52 21.03
C ARG A 133 -9.73 4.11 21.18
N ARG A 134 -8.67 3.41 20.79
CA ARG A 134 -7.29 3.92 20.78
C ARG A 134 -6.92 4.63 19.47
N LEU A 135 -7.75 4.53 18.43
CA LEU A 135 -7.52 5.15 17.12
C LEU A 135 -7.67 6.68 17.18
N SER A 136 -7.29 7.38 16.12
CA SER A 136 -7.53 8.84 16.03
C SER A 136 -9.00 9.22 16.22
N THR A 137 -9.24 10.43 16.73
CA THR A 137 -10.58 10.99 16.92
C THR A 137 -11.36 11.07 15.62
N GLU A 138 -10.68 11.30 14.48
CA GLU A 138 -11.30 11.30 13.16
C GLU A 138 -11.84 9.92 12.78
N VAL A 139 -11.06 8.85 12.98
CA VAL A 139 -11.53 7.48 12.74
C VAL A 139 -12.63 7.10 13.71
N GLN A 140 -12.50 7.48 14.99
CA GLN A 140 -13.53 7.23 16.01
C GLN A 140 -14.86 7.92 15.65
N ALA A 141 -14.84 9.16 15.14
CA ALA A 141 -16.04 9.87 14.72
C ALA A 141 -16.75 9.22 13.53
N VAL A 142 -16.03 8.43 12.72
CA VAL A 142 -16.63 7.62 11.65
C VAL A 142 -17.23 6.32 12.20
N LEU A 143 -16.54 5.68 13.14
CA LEU A 143 -16.92 4.38 13.71
C LEU A 143 -18.03 4.47 14.75
N PHE A 144 -18.12 5.58 15.47
CA PHE A 144 -18.98 5.72 16.62
C PHE A 144 -19.95 6.89 16.44
N ARG A 145 -21.24 6.61 16.65
CA ARG A 145 -22.31 7.60 16.64
C ARG A 145 -22.71 7.91 18.07
N SER A 146 -22.83 9.20 18.36
CA SER A 146 -23.46 9.65 19.59
C SER A 146 -24.97 9.57 19.43
N GLU A 147 -25.63 8.81 20.29
CA GLU A 147 -27.07 8.78 20.42
C GLU A 147 -27.46 9.45 21.74
N ARG A 148 -28.62 10.12 21.77
CA ARG A 148 -29.12 10.81 22.96
C ARG A 148 -30.42 10.18 23.41
N ILE A 149 -30.53 9.93 24.72
CA ILE A 149 -31.78 9.58 25.40
C ILE A 149 -31.99 10.62 26.51
N GLY A 150 -32.90 11.57 26.27
CA GLY A 150 -33.09 12.72 27.16
C GLY A 150 -31.81 13.53 27.35
N ILE A 151 -31.35 13.62 28.61
CA ILE A 151 -30.11 14.32 29.00
C ILE A 151 -28.85 13.43 28.88
N PHE A 152 -29.00 12.13 28.66
CA PHE A 152 -27.88 11.20 28.56
C PHE A 152 -27.41 11.06 27.12
N SER A 153 -26.09 11.05 26.93
CA SER A 153 -25.46 10.64 25.68
C SER A 153 -24.78 9.30 25.87
N TYR A 154 -24.92 8.42 24.89
CA TYR A 154 -24.14 7.19 24.81
C TYR A 154 -23.59 7.03 23.40
N VAL A 155 -22.58 6.17 23.30
CA VAL A 155 -21.83 5.96 22.08
C VAL A 155 -22.16 4.57 21.55
N ARG A 156 -22.70 4.53 20.33
CA ARG A 156 -23.00 3.29 19.63
C ARG A 156 -22.11 3.13 18.41
N ARG A 157 -21.68 1.90 18.14
CA ARG A 157 -20.93 1.58 16.92
C ARG A 157 -21.83 1.69 15.68
N ALA A 158 -21.32 2.38 14.67
CA ALA A 158 -21.96 2.49 13.37
C ALA A 158 -21.89 1.15 12.62
N PRO A 159 -22.95 0.77 11.86
CA PRO A 159 -22.91 -0.43 11.04
C PRO A 159 -21.89 -0.27 9.92
N VAL A 160 -21.14 -1.34 9.64
CA VAL A 160 -20.20 -1.39 8.52
C VAL A 160 -20.99 -1.44 7.21
N ASN A 161 -20.96 -0.33 6.46
CA ASN A 161 -21.62 -0.20 5.17
C ASN A 161 -20.73 0.57 4.18
N ARG A 162 -21.15 0.66 2.92
CA ARG A 162 -20.38 1.34 1.87
C ARG A 162 -20.06 2.80 2.21
N SER A 163 -20.97 3.51 2.89
CA SER A 163 -20.75 4.91 3.29
C SER A 163 -19.66 5.03 4.36
N LEU A 164 -19.66 4.14 5.35
CA LEU A 164 -18.63 4.08 6.38
C LEU A 164 -17.26 3.76 5.76
N LEU A 165 -17.20 2.72 4.92
CA LEU A 165 -15.98 2.32 4.24
C LEU A 165 -15.41 3.44 3.37
N LYS A 166 -16.26 4.13 2.62
CA LYS A 166 -15.87 5.29 1.80
C LYS A 166 -15.27 6.43 2.64
N LYS A 167 -15.81 6.70 3.83
CA LYS A 167 -15.26 7.71 4.73
C LYS A 167 -13.86 7.33 5.23
N LEU A 168 -13.65 6.06 5.55
CA LEU A 168 -12.34 5.53 5.93
C LEU A 168 -11.34 5.60 4.76
N GLU A 169 -11.76 5.19 3.56
CA GLU A 169 -10.94 5.27 2.34
C GLU A 169 -10.42 6.70 2.07
N LEU A 170 -11.23 7.73 2.36
CA LEU A 170 -10.87 9.14 2.15
C LEU A 170 -9.85 9.71 3.16
N MET A 171 -9.54 8.99 4.23
CA MET A 171 -8.52 9.37 5.22
C MET A 171 -7.17 8.70 4.92
N ALA A 172 -7.20 7.41 4.58
CA ALA A 172 -6.06 6.58 4.22
C ALA A 172 -4.82 6.78 5.11
N ASP A 173 -4.94 6.60 6.42
CA ASP A 173 -3.82 6.68 7.36
C ASP A 173 -3.57 5.33 8.07
N LEU A 174 -2.57 5.29 8.97
CA LEU A 174 -2.26 4.07 9.73
C LEU A 174 -3.42 3.65 10.65
N ASP A 175 -4.17 4.62 11.20
CA ASP A 175 -5.34 4.37 12.04
C ASP A 175 -6.47 3.69 11.22
N VAL A 176 -6.66 4.10 9.96
CA VAL A 176 -7.59 3.48 9.01
C VAL A 176 -7.13 2.05 8.65
N LEU A 177 -5.84 1.83 8.43
CA LEU A 177 -5.32 0.47 8.20
C LEU A 177 -5.60 -0.44 9.41
N ALA A 178 -5.35 0.06 10.63
CA ALA A 178 -5.65 -0.69 11.85
C ALA A 178 -7.16 -0.99 11.97
N CYS A 179 -8.00 0.02 11.73
CA CYS A 179 -9.45 -0.09 11.71
C CYS A 179 -9.94 -1.14 10.72
N LEU A 180 -9.57 -1.03 9.44
CA LEU A 180 -10.03 -1.95 8.38
C LEU A 180 -9.53 -3.38 8.62
N THR A 181 -8.31 -3.54 9.14
CA THR A 181 -7.79 -4.86 9.53
C THR A 181 -8.62 -5.48 10.65
N TRP A 182 -8.93 -4.69 11.68
CA TRP A 182 -9.76 -5.14 12.80
C TRP A 182 -11.18 -5.50 12.33
N LEU A 183 -11.81 -4.63 11.53
CA LEU A 183 -13.14 -4.86 10.95
C LEU A 183 -13.16 -6.13 10.08
N LEU A 184 -12.09 -6.39 9.34
CA LEU A 184 -11.98 -7.59 8.50
C LEU A 184 -11.89 -8.86 9.35
N ARG A 185 -11.03 -8.87 10.38
CA ARG A 185 -10.90 -9.99 11.31
C ARG A 185 -12.23 -10.30 11.98
N GLU A 186 -12.90 -9.28 12.53
CA GLU A 186 -14.21 -9.43 13.17
C GLU A 186 -15.28 -9.93 12.18
N ALA A 187 -15.31 -9.40 10.95
CA ALA A 187 -16.28 -9.82 9.95
C ALA A 187 -16.10 -11.28 9.54
N VAL A 188 -14.85 -11.77 9.52
CA VAL A 188 -14.53 -13.18 9.25
C VAL A 188 -14.95 -14.07 10.40
N GLU A 189 -14.64 -13.71 11.64
CA GLU A 189 -15.05 -14.43 12.85
C GLU A 189 -16.57 -14.56 12.93
N ASN A 190 -17.29 -13.49 12.61
CA ASN A 190 -18.76 -13.44 12.63
C ASN A 190 -19.43 -13.93 11.33
N LYS A 191 -18.66 -14.39 10.33
CA LYS A 191 -19.15 -14.86 9.02
C LYS A 191 -20.05 -13.85 8.29
N CYS A 192 -19.72 -12.57 8.40
CA CYS A 192 -20.46 -11.47 7.80
C CYS A 192 -20.33 -11.44 6.27
N SER A 193 -21.39 -11.07 5.56
CA SER A 193 -21.37 -10.94 4.09
C SER A 193 -20.52 -9.76 3.57
N GLY A 194 -20.19 -8.80 4.43
CA GLY A 194 -19.42 -7.59 4.09
C GLY A 194 -17.90 -7.77 3.94
N VAL A 195 -17.37 -8.97 4.17
CA VAL A 195 -15.92 -9.28 4.20
C VAL A 195 -15.18 -8.80 2.93
N GLN A 196 -15.73 -9.08 1.75
CA GLN A 196 -15.11 -8.67 0.48
C GLN A 196 -15.14 -7.14 0.26
N ALA A 197 -16.13 -6.44 0.82
CA ALA A 197 -16.18 -4.98 0.72
C ALA A 197 -15.09 -4.35 1.60
N ILE A 198 -14.92 -4.85 2.82
CA ILE A 198 -13.85 -4.40 3.74
C ILE A 198 -12.47 -4.66 3.11
N GLY A 199 -12.25 -5.86 2.54
CA GLY A 199 -10.99 -6.18 1.87
C GLY A 199 -10.69 -5.30 0.66
N ARG A 200 -11.69 -4.93 -0.13
CA ARG A 200 -11.53 -3.97 -1.24
C ARG A 200 -11.14 -2.59 -0.73
N SER A 201 -11.77 -2.11 0.34
CA SER A 201 -11.39 -0.84 0.98
C SER A 201 -9.96 -0.89 1.54
N LEU A 202 -9.58 -1.99 2.19
CA LEU A 202 -8.24 -2.19 2.70
C LEU A 202 -7.20 -2.17 1.58
N HIS A 203 -7.46 -2.88 0.48
CA HIS A 203 -6.59 -2.86 -0.70
C HIS A 203 -6.40 -1.43 -1.25
N LYS A 204 -7.47 -0.65 -1.42
CA LYS A 204 -7.36 0.74 -1.89
C LYS A 204 -6.50 1.59 -0.96
N VAL A 205 -6.71 1.51 0.35
CA VAL A 205 -5.93 2.28 1.32
C VAL A 205 -4.45 1.87 1.26
N LEU A 206 -4.15 0.57 1.19
CA LEU A 206 -2.79 0.08 0.99
C LEU A 206 -2.18 0.62 -0.31
N THR A 207 -2.91 0.61 -1.43
CA THR A 207 -2.44 1.16 -2.70
C THR A 207 -2.19 2.68 -2.61
N MET A 208 -3.03 3.43 -1.91
CA MET A 208 -2.81 4.87 -1.71
C MET A 208 -1.60 5.17 -0.82
N MET A 209 -1.34 4.35 0.19
CA MET A 209 -0.30 4.58 1.19
C MET A 209 1.05 3.95 0.88
N ALA A 210 1.13 2.94 0.00
CA ALA A 210 2.31 2.09 -0.13
C ALA A 210 3.61 2.85 -0.43
N LEU A 211 3.56 3.93 -1.22
CA LEU A 211 4.74 4.75 -1.47
C LEU A 211 5.23 5.49 -0.22
N GLU A 212 4.32 6.01 0.62
CA GLU A 212 4.69 6.67 1.89
C GLU A 212 5.22 5.66 2.91
N LEU A 213 4.64 4.47 2.97
CA LEU A 213 5.17 3.37 3.79
C LEU A 213 6.58 2.98 3.32
N HIS A 214 6.83 2.99 2.01
CA HIS A 214 8.16 2.76 1.45
C HIS A 214 9.15 3.90 1.78
N ALA A 215 8.69 5.15 1.77
CA ALA A 215 9.49 6.30 2.20
C ALA A 215 9.93 6.16 3.67
N LEU A 216 9.07 5.58 4.52
CA LEU A 216 9.35 5.20 5.91
C LEU A 216 10.17 3.91 6.06
N LYS A 217 10.67 3.32 4.97
CA LYS A 217 11.47 2.09 4.94
C LYS A 217 10.80 0.86 5.59
N ILE A 218 9.48 0.89 5.69
CA ILE A 218 8.66 -0.22 6.20
C ILE A 218 7.74 -0.83 5.14
N GLY A 219 7.61 -0.18 3.98
CA GLY A 219 6.64 -0.57 2.94
C GLY A 219 6.75 -2.04 2.55
N LEU A 220 7.95 -2.52 2.19
CA LEU A 220 8.14 -3.91 1.75
C LEU A 220 7.71 -4.95 2.80
N PRO A 221 8.28 -4.97 4.03
CA PRO A 221 7.92 -5.97 5.02
C PRO A 221 6.48 -5.83 5.53
N LEU A 222 5.96 -4.60 5.64
CA LEU A 222 4.59 -4.37 6.08
C LEU A 222 3.58 -4.85 5.03
N LEU A 223 3.77 -4.49 3.75
CA LEU A 223 2.91 -4.94 2.65
C LEU A 223 2.96 -6.46 2.51
N GLN A 224 4.13 -7.09 2.69
CA GLN A 224 4.24 -8.55 2.69
C GLN A 224 3.34 -9.19 3.75
N ARG A 225 3.29 -8.65 4.97
CA ARG A 225 2.38 -9.13 6.04
C ARG A 225 0.92 -8.98 5.65
N PHE A 226 0.53 -7.84 5.07
CA PHE A 226 -0.85 -7.66 4.59
C PHE A 226 -1.22 -8.67 3.49
N ILE A 227 -0.30 -8.92 2.54
CA ILE A 227 -0.49 -9.86 1.43
C ILE A 227 -0.58 -11.30 1.93
N ASP A 228 0.24 -11.68 2.90
CA ASP A 228 0.32 -13.06 3.40
C ASP A 228 -0.81 -13.39 4.39
N LEU A 229 -1.20 -12.44 5.26
CA LEU A 229 -2.03 -12.73 6.44
C LEU A 229 -3.40 -12.05 6.41
N VAL A 230 -3.49 -10.82 5.90
CA VAL A 230 -4.70 -9.99 6.07
C VAL A 230 -5.61 -10.04 4.84
N LEU A 231 -5.09 -9.69 3.67
CA LEU A 231 -5.87 -9.64 2.42
C LEU A 231 -6.47 -10.98 2.02
N PRO A 232 -5.82 -12.14 2.22
CA PRO A 232 -6.43 -13.44 1.91
C PRO A 232 -7.73 -13.70 2.66
N LEU A 233 -7.91 -13.12 3.85
CA LEU A 233 -9.15 -13.26 4.63
C LEU A 233 -10.38 -12.69 3.91
N ALA A 234 -10.16 -11.72 3.01
CA ALA A 234 -11.23 -11.08 2.27
C ALA A 234 -11.55 -11.75 0.92
N LEU A 235 -10.77 -12.75 0.52
CA LEU A 235 -10.91 -13.36 -0.80
C LEU A 235 -12.03 -14.39 -0.85
N PRO A 236 -12.72 -14.52 -2.00
CA PRO A 236 -13.58 -15.67 -2.24
C PRO A 236 -12.78 -16.98 -2.24
N ARG A 237 -13.48 -18.10 -2.11
CA ARG A 237 -12.86 -19.43 -2.30
C ARG A 237 -12.15 -19.53 -3.65
N HIS A 238 -11.09 -20.33 -3.70
CA HIS A 238 -10.27 -20.55 -4.90
C HIS A 238 -9.47 -19.35 -5.40
N HIS A 239 -9.45 -18.23 -4.67
CA HIS A 239 -8.64 -17.07 -5.00
C HIS A 239 -7.45 -16.96 -4.05
N ARG A 240 -6.30 -16.57 -4.58
CA ARG A 240 -5.13 -16.11 -3.81
C ARG A 240 -4.69 -14.73 -4.27
N ILE A 241 -4.00 -14.02 -3.39
CA ILE A 241 -3.37 -12.75 -3.75
C ILE A 241 -2.23 -13.03 -4.74
N ALA A 242 -2.22 -12.29 -5.85
CA ALA A 242 -1.17 -12.35 -6.86
C ALA A 242 -0.28 -11.10 -6.85
N SER A 243 -0.59 -10.12 -6.02
CA SER A 243 0.23 -8.93 -5.83
C SER A 243 1.46 -9.22 -4.99
N THR A 244 2.58 -8.62 -5.35
CA THR A 244 3.79 -8.53 -4.52
C THR A 244 3.85 -7.18 -3.77
N PRO A 245 4.69 -7.01 -2.74
CA PRO A 245 4.91 -5.71 -2.12
C PRO A 245 5.36 -4.62 -3.10
N LEU A 246 6.19 -4.97 -4.08
CA LEU A 246 6.65 -4.03 -5.11
C LEU A 246 5.49 -3.56 -5.99
N ASP A 247 4.49 -4.41 -6.22
CA ASP A 247 3.32 -4.05 -7.01
C ASP A 247 2.59 -2.89 -6.37
N TYR A 248 2.37 -2.96 -5.06
CA TYR A 248 1.73 -1.91 -4.30
C TYR A 248 2.53 -0.60 -4.35
N ILE A 249 3.85 -0.66 -4.24
CA ILE A 249 4.70 0.54 -4.32
C ILE A 249 4.63 1.14 -5.73
N CYS A 250 4.69 0.31 -6.77
CA CYS A 250 4.58 0.77 -8.16
C CYS A 250 3.20 1.36 -8.47
N ASP A 251 2.14 0.64 -8.09
CA ASP A 251 0.75 1.04 -8.26
C ASP A 251 0.48 2.36 -7.50
N SER A 252 1.04 2.50 -6.30
CA SER A 252 0.98 3.73 -5.50
C SER A 252 1.72 4.89 -6.13
N GLY A 253 2.90 4.67 -6.72
CA GLY A 253 3.66 5.71 -7.42
C GLY A 253 2.91 6.30 -8.60
N VAL A 254 2.35 5.42 -9.46
CA VAL A 254 1.50 5.84 -10.58
C VAL A 254 0.27 6.58 -10.08
N LEU A 255 -0.40 6.07 -9.04
CA LEU A 255 -1.59 6.70 -8.48
C LEU A 255 -1.29 8.09 -7.91
N ASN A 256 -0.17 8.25 -7.22
CA ASN A 256 0.27 9.52 -6.69
C ASN A 256 0.55 10.51 -7.83
N GLU A 257 1.31 10.14 -8.86
CA GLU A 257 1.57 11.00 -10.01
C GLU A 257 0.27 11.45 -10.71
N LEU A 258 -0.64 10.50 -11.00
CA LEU A 258 -1.92 10.80 -11.61
C LEU A 258 -2.78 11.75 -10.75
N SER A 259 -2.62 11.72 -9.43
CA SER A 259 -3.34 12.63 -8.52
C SER A 259 -2.94 14.10 -8.66
N PHE A 260 -1.71 14.38 -9.12
CA PHE A 260 -1.21 15.73 -9.43
C PHE A 260 -1.50 16.16 -10.88
N ASN A 261 -1.64 15.20 -11.80
CA ASN A 261 -1.94 15.47 -13.21
C ASN A 261 -3.43 15.79 -13.48
N ILE A 262 -4.20 16.03 -12.43
CA ILE A 262 -5.57 16.47 -12.54
C ILE A 262 -5.59 17.98 -12.89
N LYS A 263 -6.30 18.33 -13.96
CA LYS A 263 -6.45 19.73 -14.41
C LYS A 263 -6.89 20.64 -13.26
N GLY A 264 -6.10 21.68 -12.98
CA GLY A 264 -6.37 22.68 -11.96
C GLY A 264 -5.81 22.36 -10.57
N GLU A 265 -5.15 21.22 -10.39
CA GLU A 265 -4.45 20.92 -9.14
C GLU A 265 -3.09 21.63 -9.05
N PRO A 266 -2.70 22.14 -7.86
CA PRO A 266 -1.37 22.65 -7.63
C PRO A 266 -0.32 21.52 -7.59
N LYS A 267 0.95 21.87 -7.80
CA LYS A 267 2.10 20.94 -7.70
C LYS A 267 2.39 20.45 -6.27
N THR A 268 1.67 20.97 -5.27
CA THR A 268 1.76 20.57 -3.86
C THR A 268 0.34 20.37 -3.36
N LEU A 269 0.03 19.16 -2.91
CA LEU A 269 -1.28 18.79 -2.38
C LEU A 269 -1.11 18.41 -0.91
N ASP A 270 -2.01 18.87 -0.05
CA ASP A 270 -2.12 18.27 1.28
C ASP A 270 -2.57 16.80 1.17
N TRP A 271 -2.28 16.00 2.20
CA TRP A 271 -2.59 14.56 2.20
C TRP A 271 -4.07 14.29 1.91
N LYS A 272 -4.98 15.06 2.52
CA LYS A 272 -6.42 14.84 2.40
C LYS A 272 -6.91 15.06 0.97
N ARG A 273 -6.41 16.10 0.30
CA ARG A 273 -6.72 16.40 -1.10
C ARG A 273 -6.10 15.38 -2.03
N ARG A 274 -4.85 14.96 -1.77
CA ARG A 274 -4.16 13.90 -2.51
C ARG A 274 -4.93 12.58 -2.44
N VAL A 275 -5.27 12.13 -1.24
CA VAL A 275 -6.08 10.93 -1.00
C VAL A 275 -7.43 11.02 -1.70
N LYS A 276 -8.15 12.14 -1.58
CA LYS A 276 -9.42 12.34 -2.29
C LYS A 276 -9.29 12.18 -3.81
N ASN A 277 -8.19 12.66 -4.39
CA ASN A 277 -7.91 12.52 -5.81
C ASN A 277 -7.59 11.07 -6.18
N MET A 278 -6.71 10.40 -5.42
CA MET A 278 -6.39 8.99 -5.60
C MET A 278 -7.63 8.09 -5.48
N GLU A 279 -8.45 8.34 -4.46
CA GLU A 279 -9.69 7.61 -4.20
C GLU A 279 -10.68 7.73 -5.37
N ARG A 280 -10.88 8.95 -5.89
CA ARG A 280 -11.71 9.20 -7.09
C ARG A 280 -11.21 8.46 -8.32
N LEU A 281 -9.89 8.38 -8.50
CA LEU A 281 -9.28 7.62 -9.60
C LEU A 281 -9.55 6.11 -9.45
N LEU A 282 -9.37 5.56 -8.23
CA LEU A 282 -9.65 4.15 -7.94
C LEU A 282 -11.14 3.76 -8.06
N GLU A 283 -12.05 4.72 -7.91
CA GLU A 283 -13.49 4.53 -8.12
C GLU A 283 -13.94 4.73 -9.58
N GLY A 284 -13.04 5.11 -10.46
CA GLY A 284 -13.33 5.26 -11.88
C GLY A 284 -13.97 6.59 -12.28
N TRP A 285 -13.94 7.63 -11.43
CA TRP A 285 -14.60 8.92 -11.70
C TRP A 285 -14.04 9.67 -12.91
N ARG A 286 -12.82 9.34 -13.35
CA ARG A 286 -12.14 9.97 -14.48
C ARG A 286 -11.87 8.99 -15.63
N GLY A 287 -12.55 7.86 -15.61
CA GLY A 287 -12.25 6.71 -16.47
C GLY A 287 -12.03 5.47 -15.62
N VAL A 288 -12.40 4.32 -16.19
CA VAL A 288 -12.28 3.00 -15.55
C VAL A 288 -10.89 2.38 -15.72
N ASP A 289 -10.00 3.05 -16.45
CA ASP A 289 -8.62 2.64 -16.71
C ASP A 289 -7.82 2.48 -15.41
N VAL A 290 -7.80 3.50 -14.54
CA VAL A 290 -7.10 3.42 -13.25
C VAL A 290 -7.74 2.41 -12.31
N GLN A 291 -9.07 2.37 -12.28
CA GLN A 291 -9.84 1.41 -11.49
C GLN A 291 -9.47 -0.04 -11.86
N PHE A 292 -9.37 -0.35 -13.16
CA PHE A 292 -9.01 -1.69 -13.60
C PHE A 292 -7.51 -1.98 -13.45
N ALA A 293 -6.64 -1.03 -13.83
CA ALA A 293 -5.19 -1.19 -13.76
C ALA A 293 -4.71 -1.49 -12.34
N LEU A 294 -5.23 -0.73 -11.36
CA LEU A 294 -4.77 -0.78 -9.97
C LEU A 294 -5.66 -1.65 -9.08
N GLY A 295 -6.62 -2.38 -9.66
CA GLY A 295 -7.47 -3.30 -8.92
C GLY A 295 -6.70 -4.48 -8.33
N LEU A 296 -7.25 -5.07 -7.27
CA LEU A 296 -6.63 -6.15 -6.50
C LEU A 296 -6.31 -7.35 -7.39
N ARG A 297 -5.02 -7.71 -7.47
CA ARG A 297 -4.56 -8.85 -8.28
C ARG A 297 -4.87 -10.15 -7.57
N THR A 298 -5.65 -11.00 -8.22
CA THR A 298 -5.93 -12.35 -7.74
C THR A 298 -5.53 -13.39 -8.78
N ALA A 299 -5.12 -14.56 -8.31
CA ALA A 299 -4.87 -15.74 -9.11
C ALA A 299 -5.66 -16.93 -8.55
N LEU A 300 -5.68 -18.02 -9.31
CA LEU A 300 -6.21 -19.29 -8.83
C LEU A 300 -5.36 -19.80 -7.66
N ASP A 301 -6.04 -20.25 -6.61
CA ASP A 301 -5.38 -20.94 -5.51
C ASP A 301 -5.17 -22.41 -5.88
N ASP A 302 -3.90 -22.78 -6.04
CA ASP A 302 -3.44 -24.09 -6.47
C ASP A 302 -3.69 -25.18 -5.41
N LYS A 303 -4.11 -24.80 -4.19
CA LYS A 303 -4.48 -25.73 -3.12
C LYS A 303 -5.82 -26.44 -3.35
N HIS A 304 -6.63 -25.98 -4.30
CA HIS A 304 -7.92 -26.57 -4.59
C HIS A 304 -7.87 -27.47 -5.84
N PRO A 305 -8.09 -28.79 -5.71
CA PRO A 305 -7.96 -29.74 -6.81
C PRO A 305 -9.01 -29.56 -7.90
N TRP A 306 -10.16 -28.95 -7.55
CA TRP A 306 -11.22 -28.63 -8.49
C TRP A 306 -11.62 -27.16 -8.35
N VAL A 307 -11.56 -26.42 -9.47
CA VAL A 307 -11.99 -25.03 -9.53
C VAL A 307 -13.13 -24.89 -10.54
N PRO A 308 -14.27 -24.30 -10.14
CA PRO A 308 -15.38 -24.03 -11.05
C PRO A 308 -14.98 -23.19 -12.28
N PHE A 309 -15.53 -23.52 -13.45
CA PHE A 309 -15.23 -22.79 -14.70
C PHE A 309 -15.56 -21.29 -14.64
N ASN A 310 -16.65 -20.92 -13.95
CA ASN A 310 -17.03 -19.51 -13.76
C ASN A 310 -15.97 -18.72 -12.98
N VAL A 311 -15.31 -19.35 -11.98
CA VAL A 311 -14.22 -18.72 -11.23
C VAL A 311 -13.00 -18.49 -12.13
N VAL A 312 -12.62 -19.50 -12.92
CA VAL A 312 -11.52 -19.36 -13.90
C VAL A 312 -11.81 -18.25 -14.90
N LYS A 313 -13.06 -18.18 -15.40
CA LYS A 313 -13.50 -17.14 -16.33
C LYS A 313 -13.44 -15.75 -15.68
N GLU A 314 -13.91 -15.60 -14.45
CA GLU A 314 -13.89 -14.34 -13.71
C GLU A 314 -12.47 -13.81 -13.52
N ILE A 315 -11.53 -14.65 -13.06
CA ILE A 315 -10.12 -14.27 -12.86
C ILE A 315 -9.49 -13.84 -14.19
N LYS A 316 -9.74 -14.58 -15.28
CA LYS A 316 -9.23 -14.21 -16.62
C LYS A 316 -9.81 -12.90 -17.13
N SER A 317 -11.12 -12.69 -16.96
CA SER A 317 -11.78 -11.44 -17.33
C SER A 317 -11.20 -10.27 -16.55
N PHE A 318 -10.98 -10.42 -15.24
CA PHE A 318 -10.38 -9.38 -14.42
C PHE A 318 -8.93 -9.07 -14.84
N ALA A 319 -8.11 -10.10 -15.10
CA ALA A 319 -6.75 -9.93 -15.60
C ALA A 319 -6.72 -9.21 -16.96
N PHE A 320 -7.66 -9.52 -17.86
CA PHE A 320 -7.81 -8.82 -19.14
C PHE A 320 -8.14 -7.34 -18.94
N MET A 321 -9.16 -7.01 -18.13
CA MET A 321 -9.54 -5.62 -17.86
C MET A 321 -8.39 -4.82 -17.24
N ARG A 322 -7.60 -5.47 -16.39
CA ARG A 322 -6.43 -4.89 -15.77
C ARG A 322 -5.32 -4.56 -16.77
N ASN A 323 -5.01 -5.49 -17.68
CA ASN A 323 -4.06 -5.24 -18.77
C ASN A 323 -4.53 -4.12 -19.69
N TYR A 324 -5.84 -4.08 -19.99
CA TYR A 324 -6.45 -2.98 -20.73
C TYR A 324 -6.27 -1.64 -20.01
N GLY A 325 -6.58 -1.56 -18.72
CA GLY A 325 -6.39 -0.34 -17.92
C GLY A 325 -4.95 0.15 -17.93
N TRP A 326 -3.97 -0.75 -17.80
CA TRP A 326 -2.56 -0.39 -17.89
C TRP A 326 -2.17 0.13 -19.28
N ALA A 327 -2.64 -0.52 -20.35
CA ALA A 327 -2.37 -0.06 -21.71
C ALA A 327 -2.89 1.37 -21.95
N GLU A 328 -4.08 1.69 -21.44
CA GLU A 328 -4.68 3.03 -21.53
C GLU A 328 -3.89 4.09 -20.75
N ILE A 329 -3.47 3.77 -19.52
CA ILE A 329 -2.63 4.68 -18.71
C ILE A 329 -1.32 4.98 -19.44
N LEU A 330 -0.66 3.95 -19.98
CA LEU A 330 0.61 4.12 -20.69
C LEU A 330 0.44 4.91 -21.98
N PHE A 331 -0.63 4.65 -22.74
CA PHE A 331 -0.93 5.39 -23.98
C PHE A 331 -1.10 6.89 -23.70
N LYS A 332 -1.93 7.26 -22.71
CA LYS A 332 -2.17 8.66 -22.34
C LYS A 332 -0.91 9.39 -21.87
N SER A 333 0.05 8.66 -21.29
CA SER A 333 1.32 9.25 -20.84
C SER A 333 2.26 9.64 -22.00
N GLN A 334 2.07 9.07 -23.21
CA GLN A 334 2.89 9.36 -24.40
C GLN A 334 2.41 10.58 -25.20
N ASP A 335 1.10 10.90 -25.19
CA ASP A 335 0.50 11.92 -26.08
C ASP A 335 0.32 13.32 -25.46
N GLY A 336 0.78 13.55 -24.22
CA GLY A 336 0.60 14.82 -23.50
C GLY A 336 1.70 15.88 -23.79
N PRO A 337 1.34 17.16 -24.05
CA PRO A 337 2.31 18.26 -24.09
C PRO A 337 2.81 18.53 -22.67
N GLY A 338 4.03 18.07 -22.37
CA GLY A 338 4.55 18.00 -21.00
C GLY A 338 4.78 16.57 -20.49
N CYS A 339 4.86 15.60 -21.41
CA CYS A 339 5.41 14.25 -21.30
C CYS A 339 5.98 13.92 -19.91
N CYS A 340 5.39 12.90 -19.26
CA CYS A 340 5.88 12.28 -18.04
C CYS A 340 7.28 11.67 -18.29
N ARG A 341 8.31 12.51 -18.42
CA ARG A 341 9.68 12.11 -18.79
C ARG A 341 10.40 11.34 -17.69
N GLY A 342 9.84 11.29 -16.47
CA GLY A 342 10.48 10.68 -15.30
C GLY A 342 10.29 9.16 -15.18
N LEU A 343 9.20 8.60 -15.71
CA LEU A 343 8.93 7.17 -15.57
C LEU A 343 9.45 6.40 -16.76
N ARG A 344 10.63 5.78 -16.59
CA ARG A 344 11.10 4.73 -17.51
C ARG A 344 10.08 3.59 -17.51
N MET A 345 9.21 3.64 -18.53
CA MET A 345 8.19 2.68 -18.91
C MET A 345 8.65 1.20 -18.99
N SER A 346 9.95 0.90 -18.91
CA SER A 346 10.51 -0.44 -19.07
C SER A 346 9.99 -1.45 -18.03
N TYR A 347 9.73 -1.02 -16.80
CA TYR A 347 9.14 -1.90 -15.77
C TYR A 347 7.67 -2.24 -16.08
N MET A 348 6.90 -1.30 -16.62
CA MET A 348 5.48 -1.52 -16.93
C MET A 348 5.31 -2.37 -18.20
N TRP A 349 6.13 -2.14 -19.23
CA TRP A 349 6.10 -2.93 -20.48
C TRP A 349 6.52 -4.39 -20.29
N SER A 350 7.60 -4.64 -19.53
CA SER A 350 8.01 -6.02 -19.21
C SER A 350 6.88 -6.79 -18.53
N ARG A 351 6.06 -6.10 -17.74
CA ARG A 351 4.98 -6.74 -16.98
C ARG A 351 3.70 -7.02 -17.76
N ILE A 352 3.31 -6.14 -18.68
CA ILE A 352 2.25 -6.42 -19.64
C ILE A 352 2.63 -7.65 -20.48
N ALA A 353 3.91 -7.77 -20.86
CA ALA A 353 4.42 -8.90 -21.64
C ALA A 353 4.40 -10.24 -20.89
N PHE A 354 4.66 -10.26 -19.58
CA PHE A 354 4.68 -11.49 -18.77
C PHE A 354 3.29 -12.02 -18.35
N SER A 355 2.26 -11.17 -18.38
CA SER A 355 0.92 -11.53 -17.89
C SER A 355 0.10 -12.38 -18.88
N ASP A 356 0.38 -12.27 -20.18
CA ASP A 356 -0.10 -13.20 -21.23
C ASP A 356 0.76 -13.03 -22.51
N PRO A 357 1.65 -13.97 -22.86
CA PRO A 357 2.46 -13.86 -24.08
C PRO A 357 1.64 -13.89 -25.39
N ARG A 358 0.33 -14.16 -25.34
CA ARG A 358 -0.56 -14.10 -26.52
C ARG A 358 -1.13 -12.70 -26.75
N LEU A 359 -1.06 -11.79 -25.77
CA LEU A 359 -1.40 -10.37 -25.93
C LEU A 359 -0.24 -9.58 -26.58
N LEU A 360 0.93 -10.19 -26.76
CA LEU A 360 2.14 -9.63 -27.40
C LEU A 360 2.07 -9.57 -28.95
N ARG A 361 0.92 -9.23 -29.53
CA ARG A 361 0.88 -8.68 -30.90
C ARG A 361 0.87 -7.14 -30.93
N PHE A 362 1.39 -6.51 -29.88
CA PHE A 362 1.75 -5.10 -29.90
C PHE A 362 3.28 -4.98 -30.02
N GLN A 363 3.80 -5.15 -31.25
CA GLN A 363 5.14 -4.65 -31.54
C GLN A 363 5.05 -3.15 -31.84
N PRO A 364 5.85 -2.28 -31.21
CA PRO A 364 5.99 -0.90 -31.67
C PRO A 364 6.66 -0.93 -33.05
N ILE A 365 5.91 -0.53 -34.09
CA ILE A 365 6.52 -0.26 -35.40
C ILE A 365 7.26 1.07 -35.26
N ILE A 366 8.57 1.00 -35.09
CA ILE A 366 9.44 2.17 -35.10
C ILE A 366 9.58 2.62 -36.55
N HIS A 367 8.78 3.59 -36.98
CA HIS A 367 9.03 4.26 -38.27
C HIS A 367 10.27 5.16 -38.16
N LYS A 368 11.11 5.16 -39.21
CA LYS A 368 12.35 5.97 -39.36
C LYS A 368 12.18 7.51 -39.25
N LYS A 369 11.02 8.01 -38.81
CA LYS A 369 10.75 9.43 -38.54
C LYS A 369 9.99 9.59 -37.23
N GLY A 370 10.64 9.31 -36.09
CA GLY A 370 10.38 9.91 -34.77
C GLY A 370 8.97 9.91 -34.15
N ASN A 371 7.93 9.42 -34.82
CA ASN A 371 6.55 9.42 -34.35
C ASN A 371 6.10 7.97 -34.14
N CYS A 372 5.90 7.60 -32.88
CA CYS A 372 5.22 6.36 -32.53
C CYS A 372 3.73 6.56 -32.75
N ARG A 373 3.15 5.92 -33.78
CA ARG A 373 1.71 5.72 -33.88
C ARG A 373 1.44 4.22 -33.81
N LEU A 374 0.69 3.78 -32.81
CA LEU A 374 0.13 2.44 -32.75
C LEU A 374 -1.26 2.46 -33.40
N HIS A 375 -1.47 1.63 -34.42
CA HIS A 375 -2.77 1.44 -35.06
C HIS A 375 -3.59 0.40 -34.27
N PRO A 376 -4.86 0.66 -33.92
CA PRO A 376 -5.71 -0.33 -33.28
C PRO A 376 -6.29 -1.26 -34.35
N TYR A 377 -5.71 -2.45 -34.53
CA TYR A 377 -6.39 -3.55 -35.21
C TYR A 377 -6.62 -4.69 -34.21
N VAL A 378 -7.83 -4.71 -33.66
CA VAL A 378 -8.34 -5.83 -32.86
C VAL A 378 -8.94 -6.85 -33.83
N ARG A 379 -8.24 -7.96 -34.09
CA ARG A 379 -8.89 -9.19 -34.57
C ARG A 379 -9.18 -10.07 -33.36
N VAL A 380 -10.46 -10.17 -33.00
CA VAL A 380 -10.95 -11.22 -32.10
C VAL A 380 -10.75 -12.55 -32.82
N ALA A 381 -9.80 -13.38 -32.35
CA ALA A 381 -9.71 -14.75 -32.81
C ALA A 381 -10.84 -15.55 -32.14
N SER A 382 -11.86 -15.89 -32.93
CA SER A 382 -12.90 -16.85 -32.58
C SER A 382 -12.23 -18.18 -32.22
N PHE A 383 -12.32 -18.60 -30.95
CA PHE A 383 -11.81 -19.90 -30.52
C PHE A 383 -12.79 -21.00 -30.94
N GLY A 384 -12.36 -21.85 -31.88
CA GLY A 384 -13.00 -23.11 -32.23
C GLY A 384 -12.97 -24.09 -31.05
N ILE A 385 -14.09 -24.79 -30.90
CA ILE A 385 -14.32 -25.89 -29.96
C ILE A 385 -13.32 -27.02 -30.26
N VAL A 386 -12.44 -27.33 -29.29
CA VAL A 386 -11.70 -28.61 -29.32
C VAL A 386 -12.63 -29.66 -28.74
N LYS A 387 -13.21 -30.48 -29.63
CA LYS A 387 -13.86 -31.75 -29.29
C LYS A 387 -12.81 -32.67 -28.64
N LEU A 388 -13.04 -33.04 -27.38
CA LEU A 388 -12.43 -34.24 -26.79
C LEU A 388 -13.02 -35.45 -27.52
N ALA A 389 -12.21 -36.10 -28.35
CA ALA A 389 -12.53 -37.41 -28.90
C ALA A 389 -12.40 -38.46 -27.79
N ARG A 390 -13.51 -39.17 -27.53
CA ARG A 390 -13.50 -40.48 -26.89
C ARG A 390 -13.05 -41.52 -27.92
N GLY A 391 -12.30 -42.52 -27.48
CA GLY A 391 -12.34 -43.86 -28.06
C GLY A 391 -11.03 -44.36 -28.66
N GLY A 392 -10.37 -45.22 -27.90
CA GLY A 392 -9.35 -46.19 -28.29
C GLY A 392 -9.24 -47.18 -27.15
#